data_AF-A0A7W8LRY5-F1
#
_entry.id   AF-A0A7W8LRY5-F1
#
_cell.length_a   1.000
_cell.length_b   1.000
_cell.length_c   1.000
_cell.angle_alpha   90.00
_cell.angle_beta   90.00
_cell.angle_gamma   90.00
#
_symmetry.space_group_name_H-M   'P 1'
#
loop_
_entity.id
_entity.type
_entity.pdbx_description
1 polymer ?
#
loop_
_entity_poly.entity_id
_entity_poly.type
_entity_poly.pdbx_seq_one_letter_code
_entity_poly.pdbx_strand_id
1 'polypeptide(L)'
;MARLTPNPQVRLGAALLAGLVLLSAPAALGLPKYRTQAAQQLGHDKDDPLWQLSGKVMPCVTCHTRPQGGQGWNAFGERLRAGFREQPTAKFGAVLFAVLEEGADADGDGFPDALEFYARTLPGDPKSRPAQALALLQAEFGKAGGLNQYRPKAGPPRN
;
A
#
# COMPACT_ATOMS: atom_id res chain seq x y z
N MET A 1 56.12 30.86 -51.49
CA MET A 1 54.77 30.32 -51.23
C MET A 1 54.87 29.30 -50.10
N ALA A 2 54.69 29.74 -48.84
CA ALA A 2 54.78 28.88 -47.67
C ALA A 2 53.37 28.45 -47.24
N ARG A 3 53.10 27.14 -47.21
CA ARG A 3 51.84 26.56 -46.73
C ARG A 3 51.95 26.36 -45.21
N LEU A 4 51.10 27.04 -44.44
CA LEU A 4 50.86 26.72 -43.04
C LEU A 4 49.98 25.47 -42.95
N THR A 5 50.45 24.45 -42.24
CA THR A 5 49.65 23.31 -41.80
C THR A 5 49.08 23.59 -40.41
N PRO A 6 47.78 23.35 -40.15
CA PRO A 6 47.23 23.48 -38.81
C PRO A 6 47.56 22.28 -37.92
N ASN A 7 47.95 22.59 -36.68
CA ASN A 7 48.40 21.72 -35.61
C ASN A 7 47.23 20.92 -34.97
N PRO A 8 47.29 19.58 -34.82
CA PRO A 8 46.16 18.75 -34.37
C PRO A 8 45.91 18.71 -32.84
N GLN A 9 46.53 19.57 -32.03
CA GLN A 9 46.51 19.44 -30.57
C GLN A 9 45.32 20.05 -29.81
N VAL A 10 44.20 20.37 -30.46
CA VAL A 10 43.04 21.00 -29.78
C VAL A 10 41.77 20.16 -29.95
N ARG A 11 41.77 18.89 -29.50
CA ARG A 11 40.54 18.06 -29.46
C ARG A 11 40.47 17.07 -28.29
N LEU A 12 41.00 17.41 -27.11
CA LEU A 12 41.02 16.50 -25.96
C LEU A 12 40.42 17.06 -24.65
N GLY A 13 39.69 18.19 -24.70
CA GLY A 13 39.27 18.88 -23.47
C GLY A 13 37.77 18.97 -23.16
N ALA A 14 36.87 18.48 -24.02
CA ALA A 14 35.43 18.84 -23.92
C ALA A 14 34.46 17.65 -23.85
N ALA A 15 34.92 16.45 -23.47
CA ALA A 15 34.09 15.25 -23.45
C ALA A 15 33.85 14.64 -22.05
N LEU A 16 34.29 15.28 -20.97
CA LEU A 16 34.27 14.66 -19.62
C LEU A 16 33.35 15.33 -18.59
N LEU A 17 32.57 16.36 -18.94
CA LEU A 17 31.74 17.10 -17.97
C LEU A 17 30.22 17.10 -18.23
N ALA A 18 29.73 16.34 -19.23
CA ALA A 18 28.30 16.29 -19.56
C ALA A 18 27.61 14.94 -19.24
N GLY A 19 28.29 14.02 -18.54
CA GLY A 19 27.81 12.63 -18.35
C GLY A 19 27.30 12.27 -16.96
N LEU A 20 27.30 13.18 -15.98
CA LEU A 20 27.18 12.82 -14.56
C LEU A 20 25.99 13.46 -13.81
N VAL A 21 24.83 13.67 -14.47
CA VAL A 21 23.61 14.16 -13.80
C VAL A 21 22.35 13.45 -14.31
N LEU A 22 22.36 12.11 -14.35
CA LEU A 22 21.16 11.33 -14.75
C LEU A 22 20.82 10.15 -13.82
N LEU A 23 21.48 9.97 -12.67
CA LEU A 23 21.24 8.83 -11.77
C LEU A 23 20.76 9.20 -10.36
N SER A 24 19.86 10.18 -10.26
CA SER A 24 19.12 10.41 -9.02
C SER A 24 17.68 10.82 -9.30
N ALA A 25 17.02 10.10 -10.21
CA ALA A 25 15.57 9.99 -10.10
C ALA A 25 15.32 9.14 -8.85
N PRO A 26 14.79 9.68 -7.74
CA PRO A 26 14.29 8.84 -6.68
C PRO A 26 13.27 7.93 -7.34
N ALA A 27 13.42 6.63 -7.12
CA ALA A 27 12.47 5.65 -7.57
C ALA A 27 11.17 5.94 -6.80
N ALA A 28 10.35 6.85 -7.30
CA ALA A 28 8.93 6.94 -7.01
C ALA A 28 8.29 5.71 -7.67
N LEU A 29 8.72 4.53 -7.23
CA LEU A 29 8.16 3.25 -7.59
C LEU A 29 6.72 3.32 -7.11
N GLY A 30 5.81 3.29 -8.09
CA GLY A 30 4.38 3.45 -7.89
C GLY A 30 3.92 2.66 -6.68
N LEU A 31 3.02 3.27 -5.92
CA LEU A 31 2.49 2.70 -4.68
C LEU A 31 2.18 1.21 -4.86
N PRO A 32 2.53 0.36 -3.89
CA PRO A 32 2.36 -1.07 -4.03
C PRO A 32 0.90 -1.37 -4.39
N LYS A 33 0.65 -2.09 -5.51
CA LYS A 33 -0.69 -2.39 -6.05
C LYS A 33 -1.68 -2.91 -5.00
N TYR A 34 -1.18 -3.61 -3.98
CA TYR A 34 -1.97 -4.10 -2.86
C TYR A 34 -2.58 -2.99 -2.00
N ARG A 35 -1.85 -1.89 -1.80
CA ARG A 35 -2.34 -0.72 -1.06
C ARG A 35 -3.56 -0.12 -1.74
N THR A 36 -3.48 0.07 -3.06
CA THR A 36 -4.59 0.67 -3.81
C THR A 36 -5.78 -0.27 -3.93
N GLN A 37 -5.53 -1.58 -4.10
CA GLN A 37 -6.59 -2.60 -4.06
C GLN A 37 -7.30 -2.65 -2.71
N ALA A 38 -6.54 -2.59 -1.60
CA ALA A 38 -7.10 -2.54 -0.25
C ALA A 38 -7.95 -1.28 -0.05
N ALA A 39 -7.41 -0.11 -0.41
CA ALA A 39 -8.14 1.15 -0.28
C ALA A 39 -9.48 1.12 -1.03
N GLN A 40 -9.51 0.60 -2.26
CA GLN A 40 -10.74 0.47 -3.04
C GLN A 40 -11.72 -0.56 -2.47
N GLN A 41 -11.23 -1.73 -2.04
CA GLN A 41 -12.05 -2.79 -1.48
C GLN A 41 -12.70 -2.38 -0.16
N LEU A 42 -11.95 -1.69 0.69
CA LEU A 42 -12.42 -1.16 1.96
C LEU A 42 -13.22 0.14 1.78
N GLY A 43 -13.14 0.75 0.59
CA GLY A 43 -13.85 1.98 0.25
C GLY A 43 -13.23 3.24 0.83
N HIS A 44 -11.93 3.22 1.16
CA HIS A 44 -11.16 4.32 1.72
C HIS A 44 -10.73 5.36 0.66
N ASP A 45 -11.07 5.11 -0.60
CA ASP A 45 -10.73 5.90 -1.78
C ASP A 45 -11.73 7.01 -2.12
N LYS A 46 -12.83 7.14 -1.37
CA LYS A 46 -13.95 8.04 -1.71
C LYS A 46 -13.78 9.49 -1.24
N ASP A 47 -12.99 9.70 -0.19
CA ASP A 47 -12.95 10.97 0.54
C ASP A 47 -11.79 11.88 0.11
N ASP A 48 -10.83 11.36 -0.67
CA ASP A 48 -9.62 12.06 -1.10
C ASP A 48 -9.46 11.90 -2.63
N PRO A 49 -9.56 12.98 -3.43
CA PRO A 49 -9.41 12.89 -4.89
C PRO A 49 -7.99 12.49 -5.33
N LEU A 50 -7.00 12.58 -4.43
CA LEU A 50 -5.63 12.14 -4.63
C LEU A 50 -5.29 10.91 -3.77
N TRP A 51 -6.30 10.11 -3.39
CA TRP A 51 -6.15 8.96 -2.49
C TRP A 51 -5.01 8.02 -2.91
N GLN A 52 -4.79 7.84 -4.22
CA GLN A 52 -3.71 6.99 -4.73
C GLN A 52 -2.35 7.48 -4.23
N LEU A 53 -2.13 8.79 -4.23
CA LEU A 53 -0.86 9.44 -3.83
C LEU A 53 -0.80 9.73 -2.32
N SER A 54 -1.95 9.69 -1.65
CA SER A 54 -2.09 10.06 -0.24
C SER A 54 -1.52 8.98 0.67
N GLY A 55 -0.42 9.30 1.38
CA GLY A 55 0.14 8.42 2.42
C GLY A 55 -0.82 8.16 3.59
N LYS A 56 -1.92 8.92 3.69
CA LYS A 56 -2.96 8.77 4.71
C LYS A 56 -3.98 7.69 4.34
N VAL A 57 -4.30 7.54 3.06
CA VAL A 57 -5.26 6.53 2.60
C VAL A 57 -4.56 5.19 2.50
N MET A 58 -4.79 4.29 3.44
CA MET A 58 -4.10 3.00 3.50
C MET A 58 -2.58 3.16 3.59
N PRO A 59 -2.04 3.63 4.72
CA PRO A 59 -0.60 3.76 4.90
C PRO A 59 0.07 2.38 4.85
N CYS A 60 1.34 2.31 4.42
CA CYS A 60 2.07 1.03 4.39
C CYS A 60 2.12 0.34 5.76
N VAL A 61 2.10 1.12 6.84
CA VAL A 61 2.06 0.60 8.22
C VAL A 61 0.78 -0.17 8.57
N THR A 62 -0.21 -0.16 7.69
CA THR A 62 -1.37 -1.07 7.81
C THR A 62 -0.93 -2.53 7.81
N CYS A 63 0.07 -2.91 6.98
CA CYS A 63 0.56 -4.29 6.87
C CYS A 63 2.04 -4.45 7.22
N HIS A 64 2.79 -3.36 7.29
CA HIS A 64 4.23 -3.36 7.50
C HIS A 64 4.61 -2.69 8.82
N THR A 65 5.79 -2.99 9.34
CA THR A 65 6.34 -2.25 10.48
C THR A 65 7.03 -0.94 10.06
N ARG A 66 7.26 -0.75 8.75
CA ARG A 66 7.99 0.39 8.20
C ARG A 66 7.05 1.34 7.44
N PRO A 67 7.15 2.67 7.63
CA PRO A 67 6.36 3.67 6.90
C PRO A 67 6.46 3.59 5.37
N GLN A 68 7.63 3.18 4.86
CA GLN A 68 7.89 2.98 3.44
C GLN A 68 7.42 1.61 2.91
N GLY A 69 6.93 0.72 3.79
CA GLY A 69 6.63 -0.68 3.48
C GLY A 69 7.87 -1.54 3.27
N GLY A 70 7.70 -2.68 2.60
CA GLY A 70 8.79 -3.58 2.24
C GLY A 70 9.05 -4.68 3.27
N GLN A 71 10.32 -4.94 3.59
CA GLN A 71 10.66 -5.99 4.56
C GLN A 71 10.17 -5.64 5.97
N GLY A 72 9.60 -6.64 6.64
CA GLY A 72 8.99 -6.51 7.97
C GLY A 72 7.47 -6.36 7.87
N TRP A 73 6.76 -7.17 8.64
CA TRP A 73 5.30 -7.25 8.66
C TRP A 73 4.83 -7.05 10.09
N ASN A 74 3.76 -6.30 10.28
CA ASN A 74 3.07 -6.26 11.56
C ASN A 74 2.19 -7.52 11.71
N ALA A 75 1.46 -7.64 12.81
CA ALA A 75 0.64 -8.82 13.06
C ALA A 75 -0.41 -9.05 11.95
N PHE A 76 -1.12 -8.00 11.53
CA PHE A 76 -2.06 -8.06 10.41
C PHE A 76 -1.40 -8.49 9.09
N GLY A 77 -0.25 -7.92 8.77
CA GLY A 77 0.53 -8.25 7.58
C GLY A 77 0.97 -9.71 7.54
N GLU A 78 1.34 -10.30 8.68
CA GLU A 78 1.65 -11.74 8.75
C GLU A 78 0.43 -12.63 8.50
N ARG A 79 -0.77 -12.19 8.88
CA ARG A 79 -2.02 -12.90 8.56
C ARG A 79 -2.31 -12.88 7.06
N LEU A 80 -2.16 -11.73 6.40
CA LEU A 80 -2.24 -11.66 4.93
C LEU A 80 -1.23 -12.59 4.26
N ARG A 81 0.00 -12.66 4.76
CA ARG A 81 1.00 -13.61 4.24
C ARG A 81 0.61 -15.05 4.48
N ALA A 82 0.01 -15.38 5.63
CA ALA A 82 -0.49 -16.72 5.89
C ALA A 82 -1.56 -17.11 4.85
N GLY A 83 -2.54 -16.24 4.60
CA GLY A 83 -3.56 -16.47 3.57
C GLY A 83 -2.98 -16.64 2.17
N PHE A 84 -1.93 -15.90 1.80
CA PHE A 84 -1.22 -16.12 0.53
C PHE A 84 -0.39 -17.40 0.50
N ARG A 85 0.15 -17.88 1.63
CA ARG A 85 0.84 -19.18 1.69
C ARG A 85 -0.14 -20.33 1.51
N GLU A 86 -1.34 -20.20 2.07
CA GLU A 86 -2.42 -21.19 1.92
C GLU A 86 -3.04 -21.17 0.52
N GLN A 87 -3.17 -19.98 -0.08
CA GLN A 87 -3.73 -19.81 -1.42
C GLN A 87 -2.79 -18.98 -2.33
N PRO A 88 -1.68 -19.56 -2.82
CA PRO A 88 -0.66 -18.83 -3.58
C PRO A 88 -1.13 -18.15 -4.86
N THR A 89 -2.24 -18.63 -5.43
CA THR A 89 -2.82 -18.10 -6.67
C THR A 89 -4.02 -17.18 -6.43
N ALA A 90 -4.44 -16.98 -5.17
CA ALA A 90 -5.57 -16.11 -4.86
C ALA A 90 -5.26 -14.65 -5.19
N LYS A 91 -6.29 -13.92 -5.60
CA LYS A 91 -6.19 -12.46 -5.75
C LYS A 91 -6.13 -11.83 -4.37
N PHE A 92 -5.38 -10.73 -4.24
CA PHE A 92 -5.24 -10.02 -2.96
C PHE A 92 -6.57 -9.73 -2.28
N GLY A 93 -7.58 -9.26 -3.02
CA GLY A 93 -8.84 -8.95 -2.39
C GLY A 93 -9.55 -10.16 -1.78
N ALA A 94 -9.40 -11.34 -2.38
CA ALA A 94 -9.93 -12.59 -1.84
C ALA A 94 -9.20 -12.98 -0.54
N VAL A 95 -7.88 -12.84 -0.50
CA VAL A 95 -7.08 -13.08 0.71
C VAL A 95 -7.44 -12.07 1.81
N LEU A 96 -7.54 -10.77 1.48
CA LEU A 96 -7.94 -9.73 2.42
C LEU A 96 -9.32 -10.04 3.00
N PHE A 97 -10.29 -10.40 2.16
CA PHE A 97 -11.64 -10.73 2.63
C PHE A 97 -11.63 -11.95 3.56
N ALA A 98 -10.92 -13.03 3.20
CA ALA A 98 -10.82 -14.22 4.03
C ALA A 98 -10.18 -13.91 5.41
N VAL A 99 -9.09 -13.14 5.43
CA VAL A 99 -8.43 -12.73 6.69
C VAL A 99 -9.37 -11.91 7.58
N LEU A 100 -10.19 -11.03 6.99
CA LEU A 100 -11.19 -10.26 7.73
C LEU A 100 -12.38 -11.12 8.18
N GLU A 101 -12.74 -12.15 7.42
CA GLU A 101 -13.82 -13.09 7.73
C GLU A 101 -13.51 -13.96 8.95
N GLU A 102 -12.23 -14.25 9.20
CA GLU A 102 -11.77 -14.93 10.42
C GLU A 102 -12.12 -14.16 11.71
N GLY A 103 -12.40 -12.86 11.62
CA GLY A 103 -12.86 -12.05 12.75
C GLY A 103 -11.82 -11.86 13.86
N ALA A 104 -10.53 -12.07 13.56
CA ALA A 104 -9.48 -11.87 14.54
C ALA A 104 -9.15 -10.38 14.75
N ASP A 105 -8.51 -10.14 15.89
CA ASP A 105 -7.96 -8.89 16.39
C ASP A 105 -6.44 -9.08 16.39
N ALA A 106 -5.77 -8.58 15.35
CA ALA A 106 -4.41 -8.97 15.06
C ALA A 106 -3.39 -8.36 16.03
N ASP A 107 -3.64 -7.17 16.59
CA ASP A 107 -2.76 -6.54 17.57
C ASP A 107 -3.21 -6.68 19.03
N GLY A 108 -4.40 -7.24 19.26
CA GLY A 108 -4.90 -7.62 20.57
C GLY A 108 -5.45 -6.47 21.39
N ASP A 109 -5.89 -5.38 20.74
CA ASP A 109 -6.39 -4.18 21.42
C ASP A 109 -7.88 -4.25 21.82
N GLY A 110 -8.56 -5.35 21.45
CA GLY A 110 -9.96 -5.61 21.71
C GLY A 110 -10.90 -5.29 20.54
N PHE A 111 -10.39 -4.84 19.40
CA PHE A 111 -11.18 -4.55 18.20
C PHE A 111 -10.81 -5.51 17.05
N PRO A 112 -11.78 -6.25 16.49
CA PRO A 112 -11.52 -7.06 15.30
C PRO A 112 -11.08 -6.20 14.10
N ASP A 113 -10.15 -6.70 13.30
CA ASP A 113 -9.52 -5.96 12.20
C ASP A 113 -10.53 -5.32 11.23
N ALA A 114 -11.66 -6.00 10.98
CA ALA A 114 -12.70 -5.49 10.10
C ALA A 114 -13.37 -4.22 10.65
N LEU A 115 -13.55 -4.13 11.97
CA LEU A 115 -14.10 -2.95 12.62
C LEU A 115 -13.09 -1.82 12.63
N GLU A 116 -11.81 -2.12 12.77
CA GLU A 116 -10.75 -1.12 12.68
C GLU A 116 -10.70 -0.47 11.30
N PHE A 117 -10.78 -1.27 10.23
CA PHE A 117 -10.90 -0.70 8.89
C PHE A 117 -12.14 0.20 8.75
N TYR A 118 -13.29 -0.24 9.28
CA TYR A 118 -14.50 0.56 9.28
C TYR A 118 -14.31 1.89 10.04
N ALA A 119 -13.59 1.87 11.17
CA ALA A 119 -13.27 3.03 11.98
C ALA A 119 -12.08 3.87 11.47
N ARG A 120 -11.46 3.48 10.34
CA ARG A 120 -10.25 4.11 9.78
C ARG A 120 -9.03 4.06 10.72
N THR A 121 -8.88 2.96 11.44
CA THR A 121 -7.73 2.67 12.31
C THR A 121 -6.81 1.59 11.71
N LEU A 122 -5.78 1.14 12.44
CA LEU A 122 -4.69 0.32 11.91
C LEU A 122 -4.61 -1.02 12.67
N PRO A 123 -4.97 -2.15 12.04
CA PRO A 123 -5.09 -3.43 12.72
C PRO A 123 -3.78 -4.14 13.11
N GLY A 124 -2.68 -3.42 13.04
CA GLY A 124 -1.38 -3.92 13.46
C GLY A 124 -0.66 -2.97 14.39
N ASP A 125 -1.38 -1.99 14.95
CA ASP A 125 -0.87 -0.99 15.87
C ASP A 125 -1.88 -0.79 17.02
N PRO A 126 -1.63 -1.36 18.21
CA PRO A 126 -2.59 -1.33 19.34
C PRO A 126 -2.77 0.07 19.94
N LYS A 127 -2.02 1.07 19.44
CA LYS A 127 -2.21 2.49 19.78
C LYS A 127 -3.19 3.19 18.84
N SER A 128 -3.44 2.63 17.66
CA SER A 128 -4.38 3.12 16.67
C SER A 128 -5.71 2.40 16.84
N ARG A 129 -6.47 2.75 17.88
CA ARG A 129 -7.74 2.10 18.21
C ARG A 129 -8.95 3.00 17.94
N PRO A 130 -10.13 2.41 17.64
CA PRO A 130 -11.36 3.17 17.48
C PRO A 130 -11.69 3.99 18.73
N ALA A 131 -12.13 5.23 18.54
CA ALA A 131 -12.54 6.10 19.67
C ALA A 131 -13.90 5.69 20.26
N GLN A 132 -14.71 4.99 19.48
CA GLN A 132 -16.05 4.55 19.86
C GLN A 132 -16.02 3.17 20.54
N ALA A 133 -16.99 2.92 21.42
CA ALA A 133 -17.10 1.64 22.12
C ALA A 133 -17.39 0.50 21.14
N LEU A 134 -16.78 -0.67 21.37
CA LEU A 134 -16.87 -1.85 20.51
C LEU A 134 -18.32 -2.20 20.12
N ALA A 135 -19.24 -2.22 21.09
CA ALA A 135 -20.63 -2.58 20.84
C ALA A 135 -21.34 -1.60 19.88
N LEU A 136 -21.03 -0.30 19.96
CA LEU A 136 -21.58 0.71 19.06
C LEU A 136 -20.98 0.57 17.67
N LEU A 137 -19.66 0.42 17.58
CA LEU A 137 -18.94 0.23 16.32
C LEU A 137 -19.43 -1.02 15.57
N GLN A 138 -19.63 -2.13 16.29
CA GLN A 138 -20.17 -3.36 15.73
C GLN A 138 -21.59 -3.17 15.18
N ALA A 139 -22.43 -2.42 15.90
CA ALA A 139 -23.80 -2.13 15.45
C ALA A 139 -23.82 -1.22 14.21
N GLU A 140 -22.96 -0.19 14.17
CA GLU A 140 -22.78 0.68 13.01
C GLU A 140 -22.26 -0.08 11.80
N PHE A 141 -21.22 -0.90 12.00
CA PHE A 141 -20.65 -1.76 10.97
C PHE A 141 -21.70 -2.70 10.39
N GLY A 142 -22.51 -3.35 11.24
CA GLY A 142 -23.62 -4.20 10.80
C GLY A 142 -24.66 -3.45 9.96
N LYS A 143 -25.06 -2.25 10.39
CA LYS A 143 -25.99 -1.39 9.62
C LYS A 143 -25.41 -0.94 8.27
N ALA A 144 -24.09 -0.75 8.19
CA ALA A 144 -23.39 -0.42 6.95
C ALA A 144 -23.20 -1.63 6.00
N GLY A 145 -23.73 -2.80 6.35
CA GLY A 145 -23.64 -4.03 5.55
C GLY A 145 -22.60 -5.04 6.06
N GLY A 146 -21.95 -4.74 7.19
CA GLY A 146 -20.97 -5.60 7.84
C GLY A 146 -19.84 -6.00 6.89
N LEU A 147 -19.33 -7.22 7.04
CA LEU A 147 -18.26 -7.74 6.22
C LEU A 147 -18.61 -7.77 4.72
N ASN A 148 -19.89 -7.89 4.36
CA ASN A 148 -20.30 -7.96 2.96
C ASN A 148 -19.91 -6.72 2.16
N GLN A 149 -19.75 -5.55 2.80
CA GLN A 149 -19.30 -4.33 2.14
C GLN A 149 -17.84 -4.44 1.62
N TYR A 150 -17.05 -5.35 2.21
CA TYR A 150 -15.66 -5.62 1.83
C TYR A 150 -15.50 -6.80 0.88
N ARG A 151 -16.59 -7.42 0.41
CA ARG A 151 -16.50 -8.51 -0.58
C ARG A 151 -15.74 -8.02 -1.82
N PRO A 152 -14.79 -8.80 -2.34
CA PRO A 152 -14.10 -8.46 -3.57
C PRO A 152 -15.13 -8.35 -4.68
N LYS A 153 -15.20 -7.17 -5.31
CA LYS A 153 -16.03 -7.01 -6.51
C LYS A 153 -15.45 -7.87 -7.62
N ALA A 154 -16.30 -8.53 -8.39
CA ALA A 154 -15.87 -9.11 -9.66
C ALA A 154 -15.24 -7.99 -10.48
N GLY A 155 -13.92 -8.08 -10.71
CA GLY A 155 -13.25 -7.14 -11.60
C GLY A 155 -13.91 -7.17 -12.98
N PRO A 156 -13.81 -6.09 -13.77
CA PRO A 156 -14.26 -6.13 -15.16
C PRO A 156 -13.62 -7.33 -15.89
N PRO A 157 -14.32 -7.98 -16.83
CA PRO A 157 -13.70 -9.02 -17.66
C PRO A 157 -12.41 -8.46 -18.26
N ARG A 158 -11.34 -9.23 -18.16
CA ARG A 158 -10.08 -8.86 -18.81
C ARG A 158 -10.30 -9.06 -20.30
N ASN A 159 -10.34 -7.97 -21.06
CA ASN A 159 -10.17 -8.00 -22.52
C ASN A 159 -8.71 -8.30 -22.86
#